data_AF-A0A8S4REP8-F1
#
_entry.id   AF-A0A8S4REP8-F1
#
_cell.length_a   1.000
_cell.length_b   1.000
_cell.length_c   1.000
_cell.angle_alpha   90.00
_cell.angle_beta   90.00
_cell.angle_gamma   90.00
#
_symmetry.space_group_name_H-M   'P 1'
#
loop_
_entity.id
_entity.type
_entity.pdbx_description
1 polymer ?
#
loop_
_entity_poly.entity_id
_entity_poly.type
_entity_poly.pdbx_seq_one_letter_code
_entity_poly.pdbx_strand_id
1 'polypeptide(L)'
;DNLDTVGTEEYSVFLKVLLNFMYENVNTDVLPEFCDILFSKGYLIMLPKTQIIRNDPMVRKVSTQVIGEMLKILAAKYLTVKDNDNIDTCKDIHMSTVSNGSLATLEQRIYLEKATDRFVAMLHPDPDIYYTHNPAILFWAFTSCRISNSIRLRVLSQWFKTENTLPEDLIQSAVWELLLNVLIQSKDNTVVTNCMEALNICIERGDETAKEEFSTLIWSMLPEVLSYSLINCNEIETNICYILDVAIAELPSRMDQSVCLKVAVLITTLYSKNTVDAKDVNLKYHFEFVCLKLCLLLLDVSIKQNDDKVLLTYINRTGFLPCVLSATNSSDDKVACTSLQLLTCIIFYFTKNNYKPKLVLELQTDLIIKSLRQDSENERGTSLLQLIHLILSSGPNTPIVLTYDLTEQPSQIQQCKALRALMFRIQLMLCCRDSKNQSSGGWKTLNSIFKHAILYKNDSNLVASLTSQPWTHTLIRFQLTQNITQEFLAFAQNWLNLLKITIKKGKEGTNYHISKYSLIAKTLNMLKNNLNEEESKETSKNVLGIVNEILEL
;
A
#
# COMPACT_ATOMS: atom_id res chain seq x y z
N ASP A 1 -6.95 -54.98 14.37
CA ASP A 1 -7.20 -56.17 13.53
C ASP A 1 -8.66 -56.63 13.47
N ASN A 2 -9.58 -56.14 14.31
CA ASN A 2 -11.03 -56.43 14.21
C ASN A 2 -11.87 -55.19 13.85
N LEU A 3 -11.40 -54.36 12.92
CA LEU A 3 -12.13 -53.14 12.54
C LEU A 3 -13.40 -53.41 11.70
N ASP A 4 -13.47 -54.59 11.08
CA ASP A 4 -14.56 -54.98 10.18
C ASP A 4 -15.66 -55.83 10.85
N THR A 5 -15.51 -56.19 12.12
CA THR A 5 -16.46 -57.10 12.81
C THR A 5 -17.59 -56.39 13.55
N VAL A 6 -17.47 -55.09 13.83
CA VAL A 6 -18.48 -54.32 14.58
C VAL A 6 -19.27 -53.46 13.60
N GLY A 7 -20.60 -53.50 13.65
CA GLY A 7 -21.46 -52.70 12.77
C GLY A 7 -21.19 -51.19 12.89
N THR A 8 -21.46 -50.41 11.83
CA THR A 8 -21.28 -48.95 11.84
C THR A 8 -22.06 -48.27 12.97
N GLU A 9 -23.28 -48.73 13.21
CA GLU A 9 -24.15 -48.22 14.29
C GLU A 9 -23.59 -48.56 15.68
N GLU A 10 -23.21 -49.81 15.92
CA GLU A 10 -22.64 -50.26 17.20
C GLU A 10 -21.36 -49.51 17.57
N TYR A 11 -20.51 -49.26 16.57
CA TYR A 11 -19.30 -48.46 16.75
C TYR A 11 -19.61 -46.99 17.01
N SER A 12 -20.65 -46.43 16.38
CA SER A 12 -21.10 -45.06 16.66
C SER A 12 -21.60 -44.92 18.10
N VAL A 13 -22.29 -45.94 18.63
CA VAL A 13 -22.74 -45.99 20.03
C VAL A 13 -21.55 -46.11 20.96
N PHE A 14 -20.58 -46.98 20.66
CA PHE A 14 -19.35 -47.09 21.42
C PHE A 14 -18.59 -45.75 21.50
N LEU A 15 -18.45 -45.04 20.38
CA LEU A 15 -17.80 -43.73 20.35
C LEU A 15 -18.56 -42.68 21.18
N LYS A 16 -19.90 -42.72 21.19
CA LYS A 16 -20.72 -41.82 22.03
C LYS A 16 -20.55 -42.13 23.51
N VAL A 17 -20.49 -43.41 23.88
CA VAL A 17 -20.22 -43.85 25.26
C VAL A 17 -18.84 -43.39 25.69
N LEU A 18 -17.83 -43.56 24.82
CA LEU A 18 -16.47 -43.12 25.08
C LEU A 18 -16.39 -41.60 25.26
N LEU A 19 -17.09 -40.84 24.41
CA LEU A 19 -17.15 -39.38 24.51
C LEU A 19 -17.86 -38.92 25.80
N ASN A 20 -18.99 -39.53 26.14
CA ASN A 20 -19.72 -39.24 27.37
C ASN A 20 -18.86 -39.57 28.61
N PHE A 21 -18.13 -40.68 28.58
CA PHE A 21 -17.18 -41.02 29.64
C PHE A 21 -16.12 -39.92 29.80
N MET A 22 -15.58 -39.40 28.70
CA MET A 22 -14.61 -38.30 28.75
C MET A 22 -15.23 -37.03 29.35
N TYR A 23 -16.48 -36.69 29.01
CA TYR A 23 -17.17 -35.52 29.56
C TYR A 23 -17.57 -35.65 31.03
N GLU A 24 -18.00 -36.84 31.47
CA GLU A 24 -18.37 -37.07 32.87
C GLU A 24 -17.15 -37.07 33.79
N ASN A 25 -15.97 -37.39 33.27
CA ASN A 25 -14.75 -37.57 34.06
C ASN A 25 -13.72 -36.45 33.89
N VAL A 26 -14.09 -35.30 33.30
CA VAL A 26 -13.15 -34.18 33.00
C VAL A 26 -12.36 -33.73 34.22
N ASN A 27 -12.95 -33.76 35.41
CA ASN A 27 -12.34 -33.29 36.66
C ASN A 27 -11.69 -34.41 37.50
N THR A 28 -11.51 -35.60 36.93
CA THR A 28 -10.97 -36.77 37.65
C THR A 28 -9.55 -37.07 37.18
N ASP A 29 -8.70 -37.50 38.11
CA ASP A 29 -7.32 -37.92 37.80
C ASP A 29 -7.25 -39.22 36.97
N VAL A 30 -8.37 -39.93 36.85
CA VAL A 30 -8.50 -41.19 36.10
C VAL A 30 -8.49 -40.93 34.59
N LEU A 31 -9.06 -39.81 34.16
CA LEU A 31 -9.25 -39.52 32.74
C LEU A 31 -7.91 -39.34 31.99
N PRO A 32 -6.90 -38.63 32.51
CA PRO A 32 -5.61 -38.55 31.85
C PRO A 32 -4.87 -39.90 31.75
N GLU A 33 -4.96 -40.77 32.76
CA GLU A 33 -4.38 -42.13 32.69
C GLU A 33 -5.10 -43.00 31.65
N PHE A 34 -6.43 -42.87 31.56
CA PHE A 34 -7.21 -43.55 30.54
C PHE A 34 -6.85 -43.09 29.12
N CYS A 35 -6.66 -41.78 28.92
CA CYS A 35 -6.15 -41.24 27.65
C CYS A 35 -4.77 -41.77 27.30
N ASP A 36 -3.88 -41.98 28.28
CA ASP A 36 -2.58 -42.59 28.04
C ASP A 36 -2.67 -44.06 27.59
N ILE A 37 -3.60 -44.81 28.16
CA ILE A 37 -3.86 -46.19 27.75
C ILE A 37 -4.33 -46.21 26.30
N LEU A 38 -5.34 -45.40 25.96
CA LEU A 38 -5.86 -45.31 24.59
C LEU A 38 -4.76 -44.86 23.62
N PHE A 39 -3.97 -43.86 24.02
CA PHE A 39 -2.83 -43.38 23.27
C PHE A 39 -1.80 -44.48 23.02
N SER A 40 -1.37 -45.20 24.07
CA SER A 40 -0.37 -46.27 24.02
C SER A 40 -0.80 -47.41 23.08
N LYS A 41 -2.11 -47.71 23.05
CA LYS A 41 -2.74 -48.70 22.18
C LYS A 41 -2.94 -48.24 20.73
N GLY A 42 -2.54 -47.02 20.39
CA GLY A 42 -2.54 -46.52 19.01
C GLY A 42 -3.90 -46.00 18.53
N TYR A 43 -4.83 -45.68 19.44
CA TYR A 43 -6.16 -45.20 19.08
C TYR A 43 -6.14 -43.90 18.26
N LEU A 44 -5.13 -43.03 18.44
CA LEU A 44 -4.97 -41.84 17.61
C LEU A 44 -4.74 -42.14 16.12
N ILE A 45 -4.15 -43.29 15.79
CA ILE A 45 -3.95 -43.72 14.39
C ILE A 45 -5.14 -44.57 13.93
N MET A 46 -5.70 -45.36 14.83
CA MET A 46 -6.80 -46.27 14.54
C MET A 46 -8.09 -45.53 14.27
N LEU A 47 -8.47 -44.54 15.08
CA LEU A 47 -9.75 -43.84 14.98
C LEU A 47 -9.93 -43.15 13.61
N PRO A 48 -8.94 -42.41 13.05
CA PRO A 48 -9.06 -41.82 11.71
C PRO A 48 -9.04 -42.85 10.57
N LYS A 49 -8.30 -43.96 10.72
CA LYS A 49 -8.37 -45.07 9.76
C LYS A 49 -9.77 -45.68 9.73
N THR A 50 -10.41 -45.83 10.89
CA THR A 50 -11.79 -46.34 10.97
C THR A 50 -12.81 -45.37 10.38
N GLN A 51 -12.60 -44.05 10.53
CA GLN A 51 -13.41 -43.02 9.87
C GLN A 51 -13.44 -43.21 8.35
N ILE A 52 -12.28 -43.49 7.76
CA ILE A 52 -12.13 -43.71 6.32
C ILE A 52 -12.76 -45.02 5.87
N ILE A 53 -12.46 -46.12 6.56
CA ILE A 53 -12.97 -47.45 6.19
C ILE A 53 -14.51 -47.46 6.23
N ARG A 54 -15.12 -46.75 7.18
CA ARG A 54 -16.58 -46.75 7.37
C ARG A 54 -17.31 -45.66 6.62
N ASN A 55 -16.64 -44.55 6.29
CA ASN A 55 -17.17 -43.39 5.55
C ASN A 55 -18.53 -42.82 6.06
N ASP A 56 -18.91 -43.08 7.30
CA ASP A 56 -20.17 -42.63 7.88
C ASP A 56 -20.02 -41.23 8.53
N PRO A 57 -20.94 -40.27 8.27
CA PRO A 57 -20.82 -38.90 8.78
C PRO A 57 -20.97 -38.81 10.31
N MET A 58 -21.77 -39.68 10.92
CA MET A 58 -21.97 -39.67 12.37
C MET A 58 -20.76 -40.28 13.09
N VAL A 59 -20.23 -41.39 12.58
CA VAL A 59 -18.98 -41.99 13.05
C VAL A 59 -17.84 -40.98 12.94
N ARG A 60 -17.72 -40.27 11.81
CA ARG A 60 -16.74 -39.19 11.62
C ARG A 60 -16.87 -38.09 12.68
N LYS A 61 -18.09 -37.58 12.91
CA LYS A 61 -18.34 -36.53 13.90
C LYS A 61 -17.98 -36.95 15.33
N VAL A 62 -18.44 -38.12 15.78
CA VAL A 62 -18.23 -38.54 17.17
C VAL A 62 -16.79 -38.97 17.42
N SER A 63 -16.17 -39.72 16.50
CA SER A 63 -14.75 -40.08 16.64
C SER A 63 -13.83 -38.86 16.62
N THR A 64 -14.18 -37.82 15.85
CA THR A 64 -13.50 -36.53 15.87
C THR A 64 -13.55 -35.87 17.24
N GLN A 65 -14.72 -35.86 17.89
CA GLN A 65 -14.88 -35.30 19.23
C GLN A 65 -14.05 -36.10 20.25
N VAL A 66 -14.06 -37.43 20.17
CA VAL A 66 -13.24 -38.30 21.01
C VAL A 66 -11.75 -38.01 20.83
N ILE A 67 -11.25 -37.92 19.59
CA ILE A 67 -9.84 -37.58 19.32
C ILE A 67 -9.50 -36.20 19.89
N GLY A 68 -10.40 -35.24 19.73
CA GLY A 68 -10.28 -33.89 20.28
C GLY A 68 -10.10 -33.85 21.78
N GLU A 69 -11.03 -34.47 22.52
CA GLU A 69 -10.97 -34.54 23.98
C GLU A 69 -9.72 -35.29 24.43
N MET A 70 -9.38 -36.42 23.80
CA MET A 70 -8.14 -37.14 24.09
C MET A 70 -6.91 -36.24 23.94
N LEU A 71 -6.80 -35.51 22.82
CA LEU A 71 -5.67 -34.61 22.57
C LEU A 71 -5.66 -33.43 23.54
N LYS A 72 -6.83 -32.88 23.90
CA LYS A 72 -6.96 -31.80 24.90
C LYS A 72 -6.48 -32.26 26.27
N ILE A 73 -6.88 -33.45 26.71
CA ILE A 73 -6.49 -34.04 28.00
C ILE A 73 -4.98 -34.35 28.02
N LEU A 74 -4.46 -34.91 26.92
CA LEU A 74 -3.02 -35.15 26.77
C LEU A 74 -2.24 -33.83 26.72
N ALA A 75 -2.76 -32.79 26.07
CA ALA A 75 -2.14 -31.46 26.06
C ALA A 75 -2.12 -30.86 27.47
N ALA A 76 -3.23 -30.92 28.20
CA ALA A 76 -3.32 -30.46 29.57
C ALA A 76 -2.40 -31.25 30.55
N LYS A 77 -2.14 -32.52 30.26
CA LYS A 77 -1.24 -33.34 31.10
C LYS A 77 0.23 -33.10 30.79
N TYR A 78 0.60 -32.93 29.53
CA TYR A 78 1.99 -32.96 29.07
C TYR A 78 2.54 -31.63 28.55
N LEU A 79 1.67 -30.67 28.21
CA LEU A 79 2.05 -29.36 27.64
C LEU A 79 1.80 -28.20 28.60
N THR A 80 0.76 -28.23 29.45
CA THR A 80 0.60 -27.20 30.49
C THR A 80 1.47 -27.51 31.70
N VAL A 81 2.54 -26.72 31.86
CA VAL A 81 3.30 -26.65 33.12
C VAL A 81 2.35 -26.08 34.17
N LYS A 82 2.02 -26.84 35.21
CA LYS A 82 1.39 -26.27 36.40
C LYS A 82 2.44 -25.37 37.07
N ASP A 83 2.22 -24.06 37.02
CA ASP A 83 2.86 -23.10 37.92
C ASP A 83 2.55 -23.54 39.36
N ASN A 84 3.55 -24.11 40.03
CA ASN A 84 3.51 -24.23 41.47
C ASN A 84 3.92 -22.86 42.04
N ASP A 85 2.95 -22.19 42.66
CA ASP A 85 3.12 -21.22 43.74
C ASP A 85 4.28 -20.22 43.60
N ASN A 86 4.13 -19.20 42.76
CA ASN A 86 4.58 -17.86 43.11
C ASN A 86 3.87 -16.80 42.25
N ILE A 87 3.15 -15.93 42.94
CA ILE A 87 2.65 -14.65 42.44
C ILE A 87 3.87 -13.80 42.08
N ASP A 88 3.80 -13.09 40.95
CA ASP A 88 4.80 -12.15 40.38
C ASP A 88 5.94 -12.73 39.52
N THR A 89 5.63 -13.30 38.35
CA THR A 89 6.45 -13.14 37.11
C THR A 89 5.76 -13.77 35.89
N CYS A 90 4.68 -13.14 35.42
CA CYS A 90 4.11 -13.46 34.10
C CYS A 90 4.58 -12.42 33.08
N LYS A 91 5.87 -12.53 32.69
CA LYS A 91 6.45 -11.96 31.47
C LYS A 91 7.56 -12.92 31.06
N ASP A 92 7.55 -13.32 29.79
CA ASP A 92 8.58 -14.13 29.11
C ASP A 92 8.39 -15.67 29.14
N ILE A 93 7.35 -16.16 28.45
CA ILE A 93 7.46 -17.48 27.81
C ILE A 93 8.12 -17.28 26.45
N HIS A 94 9.45 -17.18 26.47
CA HIS A 94 10.26 -17.37 25.26
C HIS A 94 10.03 -18.80 24.73
N MET A 95 9.74 -18.93 23.44
CA MET A 95 9.67 -20.17 22.64
C MET A 95 11.02 -20.93 22.54
N SER A 96 11.83 -20.93 23.59
CA SER A 96 13.04 -21.75 23.75
C SER A 96 12.83 -22.96 24.68
N THR A 97 11.64 -23.19 25.25
CA THR A 97 11.50 -24.11 26.39
C THR A 97 10.42 -25.20 26.26
N VAL A 98 10.27 -25.84 25.10
CA VAL A 98 9.87 -27.28 25.05
C VAL A 98 11.07 -28.20 24.77
N SER A 99 12.29 -27.64 24.76
CA SER A 99 13.51 -28.41 25.02
C SER A 99 14.13 -28.15 26.40
N ASN A 100 13.71 -27.09 27.11
CA ASN A 100 14.30 -26.69 28.41
C ASN A 100 13.31 -26.28 29.52
N GLY A 101 11.99 -26.36 29.33
CA GLY A 101 11.08 -26.40 30.48
C GLY A 101 11.35 -27.70 31.25
N SER A 102 11.42 -27.66 32.58
CA SER A 102 11.77 -28.84 33.38
C SER A 102 10.63 -29.89 33.35
N LEU A 103 10.53 -30.64 32.25
CA LEU A 103 9.94 -31.98 32.29
C LEU A 103 10.74 -32.76 33.32
N ALA A 104 10.12 -33.02 34.47
CA ALA A 104 10.80 -33.54 35.66
C ALA A 104 11.42 -34.93 35.43
N THR A 105 11.02 -35.66 34.37
CA THR A 105 11.54 -36.99 34.06
C THR A 105 11.78 -37.22 32.57
N LEU A 106 12.81 -38.02 32.25
CA LEU A 106 13.15 -38.48 30.88
C LEU A 106 11.99 -39.24 30.21
N GLU A 107 11.19 -39.94 31.00
CA GLU A 107 10.03 -40.71 30.54
C GLU A 107 8.93 -39.83 29.94
N GLN A 108 8.67 -38.66 30.54
CA GLN A 108 7.69 -37.71 30.02
C GLN A 108 8.15 -37.12 28.68
N ARG A 109 9.47 -36.89 28.51
CA ARG A 109 10.04 -36.50 27.21
C ARG A 109 9.77 -37.57 26.18
N ILE A 110 10.23 -38.80 26.39
CA ILE A 110 10.05 -39.93 25.46
C ILE A 110 8.57 -40.16 25.11
N TYR A 111 7.67 -39.96 26.08
CA TYR A 111 6.23 -40.06 25.87
C TYR A 111 5.70 -38.97 24.94
N LEU A 112 6.06 -37.70 25.17
CA LEU A 112 5.71 -36.57 24.31
C LEU A 112 6.27 -36.73 22.88
N GLU A 113 7.48 -37.30 22.76
CA GLU A 113 8.08 -37.64 21.46
C GLU A 113 7.22 -38.64 20.70
N LYS A 114 6.87 -39.77 21.33
CA LYS A 114 6.00 -40.78 20.74
C LYS A 114 4.61 -40.23 20.43
N ALA A 115 4.10 -39.30 21.23
CA ALA A 115 2.81 -38.63 21.00
C ALA A 115 2.82 -37.75 19.77
N THR A 116 3.85 -36.95 19.62
CA THR A 116 4.03 -36.12 18.45
C THR A 116 4.26 -36.96 17.19
N ASP A 117 5.07 -38.02 17.26
CA ASP A 117 5.32 -38.91 16.12
C ASP A 117 4.04 -39.63 15.65
N ARG A 118 3.22 -40.09 16.60
CA ARG A 118 1.92 -40.74 16.27
C ARG A 118 0.89 -39.74 15.75
N PHE A 119 0.89 -38.51 16.25
CA PHE A 119 0.06 -37.42 15.75
C PHE A 119 0.47 -37.00 14.33
N VAL A 120 1.77 -36.87 14.08
CA VAL A 120 2.30 -36.63 12.73
C VAL A 120 1.92 -37.80 11.81
N ALA A 121 2.12 -39.05 12.23
CA ALA A 121 1.73 -40.22 11.43
C ALA A 121 0.23 -40.30 11.13
N MET A 122 -0.62 -39.74 12.00
CA MET A 122 -2.06 -39.59 11.76
C MET A 122 -2.35 -38.58 10.63
N LEU A 123 -1.65 -37.44 10.61
CA LEU A 123 -1.86 -36.36 9.64
C LEU A 123 -1.09 -36.56 8.32
N HIS A 124 0.03 -37.26 8.34
CA HIS A 124 0.96 -37.43 7.21
C HIS A 124 0.39 -38.13 5.95
N PRO A 125 -0.67 -38.96 5.96
CA PRO A 125 -1.18 -39.52 4.71
C PRO A 125 -1.88 -38.45 3.86
N ASP A 126 -2.69 -37.57 4.47
CA ASP A 126 -3.25 -36.36 3.84
C ASP A 126 -3.99 -35.46 4.87
N PRO A 127 -3.39 -34.35 5.36
CA PRO A 127 -4.06 -33.49 6.35
C PRO A 127 -5.42 -32.98 5.89
N ASP A 128 -5.67 -32.90 4.59
CA ASP A 128 -6.94 -32.44 4.03
C ASP A 128 -8.10 -33.41 4.27
N ILE A 129 -7.79 -34.69 4.51
CA ILE A 129 -8.75 -35.77 4.77
C ILE A 129 -8.86 -36.03 6.28
N TYR A 130 -7.73 -35.99 6.99
CA TYR A 130 -7.65 -36.38 8.40
C TYR A 130 -7.79 -35.22 9.37
N TYR A 131 -7.74 -33.97 8.91
CA TYR A 131 -8.05 -32.84 9.76
C TYR A 131 -9.56 -32.75 9.99
N THR A 132 -9.94 -32.80 11.26
CA THR A 132 -11.34 -32.90 11.67
C THR A 132 -11.86 -31.63 12.33
N HIS A 133 -11.19 -30.50 12.06
CA HIS A 133 -11.56 -29.19 12.58
C HIS A 133 -11.57 -29.08 14.12
N ASN A 134 -10.80 -29.94 14.80
CA ASN A 134 -10.74 -29.87 16.26
C ASN A 134 -9.70 -28.83 16.74
N PRO A 135 -10.06 -27.86 17.60
CA PRO A 135 -9.12 -26.87 18.12
C PRO A 135 -7.91 -27.47 18.83
N ALA A 136 -8.03 -28.67 19.43
CA ALA A 136 -6.91 -29.35 20.08
C ALA A 136 -5.85 -29.86 19.08
N ILE A 137 -6.28 -30.25 17.87
CA ILE A 137 -5.36 -30.65 16.78
C ILE A 137 -4.60 -29.42 16.28
N LEU A 138 -5.29 -28.29 16.17
CA LEU A 138 -4.66 -27.00 15.87
C LEU A 138 -3.65 -26.66 16.98
N PHE A 139 -4.08 -26.60 18.24
CA PHE A 139 -3.19 -26.30 19.36
C PHE A 139 -1.95 -27.20 19.42
N TRP A 140 -2.10 -28.51 19.25
CA TRP A 140 -0.99 -29.45 19.24
C TRP A 140 -0.04 -29.25 18.04
N ALA A 141 -0.59 -28.94 16.87
CA ALA A 141 0.20 -28.67 15.66
C ALA A 141 1.14 -27.46 15.83
N PHE A 142 0.65 -26.43 16.55
CA PHE A 142 1.36 -25.17 16.76
C PHE A 142 2.26 -25.16 18.01
N THR A 143 2.00 -25.98 19.01
CA THR A 143 2.81 -26.05 20.25
C THR A 143 4.06 -26.93 20.12
N SER A 144 4.12 -27.85 19.15
CA SER A 144 5.26 -28.76 19.00
C SER A 144 6.20 -28.38 17.86
N CYS A 145 7.44 -27.96 18.18
CA CYS A 145 8.48 -27.59 17.20
C CYS A 145 8.86 -28.70 16.20
N ARG A 146 8.51 -29.97 16.48
CA ARG A 146 8.86 -31.13 15.64
C ARG A 146 7.95 -31.34 14.44
N ILE A 147 6.75 -30.76 14.48
CA ILE A 147 5.81 -30.85 13.37
C ILE A 147 6.31 -29.92 12.26
N SER A 148 6.48 -30.45 11.05
CA SER A 148 6.98 -29.67 9.93
C SER A 148 6.01 -28.54 9.57
N ASN A 149 6.56 -27.40 9.12
CA ASN A 149 5.75 -26.27 8.66
C ASN A 149 4.78 -26.66 7.53
N SER A 150 5.11 -27.66 6.72
CA SER A 150 4.21 -28.18 5.67
C SER A 150 2.93 -28.79 6.24
N ILE A 151 3.00 -29.50 7.38
CA ILE A 151 1.82 -30.09 8.03
C ILE A 151 1.04 -28.99 8.76
N ARG A 152 1.73 -28.09 9.47
CA ARG A 152 1.07 -26.95 10.15
C ARG A 152 0.30 -26.08 9.17
N LEU A 153 0.89 -25.77 8.02
CA LEU A 153 0.26 -24.97 6.98
C LEU A 153 -1.02 -25.63 6.45
N ARG A 154 -0.98 -26.93 6.13
CA ARG A 154 -2.19 -27.63 5.66
C ARG A 154 -3.29 -27.70 6.71
N VAL A 155 -2.93 -27.99 7.96
CA VAL A 155 -3.87 -27.99 9.10
C VAL A 155 -4.52 -26.61 9.26
N LEU A 156 -3.73 -25.54 9.17
CA LEU A 156 -4.23 -24.17 9.27
C LEU A 156 -5.10 -23.78 8.07
N SER A 157 -4.72 -24.15 6.84
CA SER A 157 -5.55 -23.93 5.65
C SER A 157 -6.90 -24.64 5.76
N GLN A 158 -6.95 -25.85 6.33
CA GLN A 158 -8.21 -26.56 6.54
C GLN A 158 -9.08 -25.92 7.62
N TRP A 159 -8.48 -25.36 8.69
CA TRP A 159 -9.22 -24.57 9.68
C TRP A 159 -9.91 -23.36 9.04
N PHE A 160 -9.21 -22.64 8.15
CA PHE A 160 -9.76 -21.46 7.48
C PHE A 160 -10.76 -21.75 6.37
N LYS A 161 -11.02 -23.02 6.01
CA LYS A 161 -12.16 -23.33 5.13
C LYS A 161 -13.51 -23.09 5.80
N THR A 162 -13.53 -23.03 7.12
CA THR A 162 -14.74 -23.11 7.92
C THR A 162 -14.80 -22.03 8.99
N GLU A 163 -13.70 -21.69 9.64
CA GLU A 163 -13.63 -20.59 10.62
C GLU A 163 -12.85 -19.40 10.07
N ASN A 164 -13.14 -18.22 10.60
CA ASN A 164 -12.46 -16.95 10.28
C ASN A 164 -11.67 -16.36 11.46
N THR A 165 -11.53 -17.11 12.56
CA THR A 165 -10.81 -16.68 13.77
C THR A 165 -9.84 -17.75 14.26
N LEU A 166 -8.86 -17.35 15.05
CA LEU A 166 -7.96 -18.26 15.74
C LEU A 166 -8.32 -18.34 17.22
N PRO A 167 -8.17 -19.51 17.87
CA PRO A 167 -8.26 -19.63 19.32
C PRO A 167 -7.29 -18.68 20.03
N GLU A 168 -7.72 -18.09 21.15
CA GLU A 168 -6.96 -17.05 21.87
C GLU A 168 -5.59 -17.54 22.34
N ASP A 169 -5.48 -18.83 22.66
CA ASP A 169 -4.25 -19.48 23.12
C ASP A 169 -3.17 -19.61 22.02
N LEU A 170 -3.50 -19.29 20.76
CA LEU A 170 -2.62 -19.40 19.59
C LEU A 170 -2.11 -18.06 19.07
N ILE A 171 -2.45 -16.93 19.69
CA ILE A 171 -1.99 -15.61 19.26
C ILE A 171 -0.55 -15.39 19.72
N GLN A 172 0.42 -15.99 19.00
CA GLN A 172 1.86 -15.87 19.26
C GLN A 172 2.62 -15.53 17.97
N SER A 173 3.84 -14.99 18.10
CA SER A 173 4.66 -14.51 16.97
C SER A 173 4.97 -15.58 15.91
N ALA A 174 5.06 -16.86 16.29
CA ALA A 174 5.29 -17.98 15.38
C ALA A 174 4.09 -18.28 14.44
N VAL A 175 2.89 -17.79 14.79
CA VAL A 175 1.68 -17.99 13.96
C VAL A 175 1.64 -17.03 12.79
N TRP A 176 2.30 -15.87 12.89
CA TRP A 176 2.39 -14.88 11.81
C TRP A 176 2.98 -15.46 10.53
N GLU A 177 4.12 -16.14 10.64
CA GLU A 177 4.80 -16.72 9.49
C GLU A 177 3.90 -17.74 8.78
N LEU A 178 3.16 -18.55 9.55
CA LEU A 178 2.26 -19.55 9.01
C LEU A 178 1.01 -18.94 8.37
N LEU A 179 0.45 -17.89 8.95
CA LEU A 179 -0.67 -17.14 8.35
C LEU A 179 -0.26 -16.51 7.02
N LEU A 180 0.90 -15.84 6.98
CA LEU A 180 1.44 -15.27 5.76
C LEU A 180 1.70 -16.35 4.71
N ASN A 181 2.27 -17.49 5.10
CA ASN A 181 2.47 -18.62 4.19
C ASN A 181 1.16 -19.21 3.67
N VAL A 182 0.09 -19.26 4.46
CA VAL A 182 -1.25 -19.66 3.97
C VAL A 182 -1.76 -18.67 2.92
N LEU A 183 -1.61 -17.36 3.14
CA LEU A 183 -1.98 -16.34 2.16
C LEU A 183 -1.17 -16.47 0.87
N ILE A 184 0.14 -16.76 0.97
CA ILE A 184 1.02 -16.93 -0.19
C ILE A 184 0.64 -18.19 -1.01
N GLN A 185 0.33 -19.31 -0.34
CA GLN A 185 0.22 -20.61 -1.00
C GLN A 185 -1.22 -21.02 -1.37
N SER A 186 -2.24 -20.50 -0.67
CA SER A 186 -3.63 -20.93 -0.87
C SER A 186 -4.23 -20.36 -2.15
N LYS A 187 -4.87 -21.22 -2.96
CA LYS A 187 -5.65 -20.81 -4.12
C LYS A 187 -7.15 -20.69 -3.84
N ASP A 188 -7.57 -21.05 -2.63
CA ASP A 188 -8.98 -21.02 -2.23
C ASP A 188 -9.33 -19.64 -1.65
N ASN A 189 -10.20 -18.91 -2.35
CA ASN A 189 -10.63 -17.56 -1.95
C ASN A 189 -11.29 -17.54 -0.56
N THR A 190 -11.96 -18.62 -0.15
CA THR A 190 -12.60 -18.69 1.17
C THR A 190 -11.54 -18.72 2.27
N VAL A 191 -10.52 -19.57 2.09
CA VAL A 191 -9.37 -19.68 3.00
C VAL A 191 -8.61 -18.37 3.07
N VAL A 192 -8.36 -17.71 1.93
CA VAL A 192 -7.64 -16.42 1.90
C VAL A 192 -8.42 -15.34 2.65
N THR A 193 -9.73 -15.24 2.41
CA THR A 193 -10.58 -14.23 3.08
C THR A 193 -10.62 -14.46 4.59
N ASN A 194 -10.87 -15.69 5.02
CA ASN A 194 -10.92 -16.05 6.44
C ASN A 194 -9.56 -15.87 7.13
N CYS A 195 -8.46 -16.19 6.44
CA CYS A 195 -7.10 -15.98 6.93
C CYS A 195 -6.79 -14.47 7.08
N MET A 196 -7.26 -13.63 6.16
CA MET A 196 -7.11 -12.16 6.25
C MET A 196 -7.89 -11.58 7.43
N GLU A 197 -9.13 -12.02 7.66
CA GLU A 197 -9.91 -11.62 8.83
C GLU A 197 -9.21 -12.02 10.14
N ALA A 198 -8.76 -13.27 10.22
CA ALA A 198 -8.03 -13.77 11.37
C ALA A 198 -6.73 -12.97 11.61
N LEU A 199 -5.99 -12.65 10.55
CA LEU A 199 -4.76 -11.85 10.60
C LEU A 199 -5.03 -10.42 11.11
N ASN A 200 -6.10 -9.77 10.66
CA ASN A 200 -6.45 -8.42 11.12
C ASN A 200 -6.80 -8.40 12.61
N ILE A 201 -7.63 -9.34 13.08
CA ILE A 201 -7.99 -9.47 14.51
C ILE A 201 -6.74 -9.65 15.37
N CYS A 202 -5.84 -10.46 14.84
CA CYS A 202 -4.55 -10.77 15.41
C CYS A 202 -3.62 -9.56 15.55
N ILE A 203 -3.51 -8.73 14.50
CA ILE A 203 -2.75 -7.47 14.51
C ILE A 203 -3.39 -6.47 15.49
N GLU A 204 -4.72 -6.37 15.50
CA GLU A 204 -5.46 -5.47 16.39
C GLU A 204 -5.27 -5.81 17.87
N ARG A 205 -5.22 -7.11 18.21
CA ARG A 205 -4.98 -7.61 19.57
C ARG A 205 -3.51 -7.60 19.99
N GLY A 206 -2.59 -7.54 19.03
CA GLY A 206 -1.15 -7.55 19.28
C GLY A 206 -0.67 -6.31 20.02
N ASP A 207 0.30 -6.48 20.92
CA ASP A 207 1.01 -5.34 21.51
C ASP A 207 1.99 -4.71 20.49
N GLU A 208 2.52 -3.53 20.83
CA GLU A 208 3.43 -2.80 19.94
C GLU A 208 4.70 -3.60 19.59
N THR A 209 5.17 -4.46 20.50
CA THR A 209 6.30 -5.35 20.25
C THR A 209 5.97 -6.43 19.23
N ALA A 210 4.82 -7.09 19.35
CA ALA A 210 4.36 -8.09 18.41
C ALA A 210 4.09 -7.49 17.03
N LYS A 211 3.56 -6.27 16.95
CA LYS A 211 3.37 -5.54 15.68
C LYS A 211 4.68 -5.20 15.00
N GLU A 212 5.70 -4.79 15.75
CA GLU A 212 7.04 -4.53 15.18
C GLU A 212 7.71 -5.81 14.67
N GLU A 213 7.61 -6.92 15.41
CA GLU A 213 8.08 -8.23 14.97
C GLU A 213 7.37 -8.69 13.70
N PHE A 214 6.04 -8.55 13.67
CA PHE A 214 5.21 -8.87 12.51
C PHE A 214 5.56 -8.03 11.28
N SER A 215 5.69 -6.72 11.45
CA SER A 215 6.09 -5.79 10.40
C SER A 215 7.45 -6.17 9.82
N THR A 216 8.42 -6.47 10.69
CA THR A 216 9.76 -6.92 10.27
C THR A 216 9.69 -8.23 9.49
N LEU A 217 8.87 -9.19 9.94
CA LEU A 217 8.69 -10.47 9.29
C LEU A 217 8.11 -10.33 7.88
N ILE A 218 7.01 -9.60 7.70
CA ILE A 218 6.38 -9.41 6.37
C ILE A 218 7.38 -8.78 5.41
N TRP A 219 8.05 -7.72 5.83
CA TRP A 219 9.03 -7.03 4.99
C TRP A 219 10.22 -7.93 4.62
N SER A 220 10.64 -8.82 5.51
CA SER A 220 11.68 -9.81 5.21
C SER A 220 11.24 -10.87 4.18
N MET A 221 9.95 -11.24 4.15
CA MET A 221 9.37 -12.21 3.22
C MET A 221 9.04 -11.62 1.85
N LEU A 222 8.74 -10.32 1.77
CA LEU A 222 8.32 -9.63 0.56
C LEU A 222 9.21 -9.89 -0.68
N PRO A 223 10.56 -9.84 -0.60
CA PRO A 223 11.41 -10.14 -1.74
C PRO A 223 11.21 -11.54 -2.31
N GLU A 224 11.03 -12.54 -1.46
CA GLU A 224 10.83 -13.93 -1.89
C GLU A 224 9.47 -14.06 -2.59
N VAL A 225 8.40 -13.53 -1.97
CA VAL A 225 7.05 -13.52 -2.53
C VAL A 225 7.02 -12.85 -3.90
N LEU A 226 7.56 -11.64 -4.02
CA LEU A 226 7.58 -10.90 -5.29
C LEU A 226 8.43 -11.60 -6.35
N SER A 227 9.52 -12.27 -5.96
CA SER A 227 10.35 -13.04 -6.88
C SER A 227 9.62 -14.27 -7.41
N TYR A 228 8.87 -14.97 -6.55
CA TYR A 228 8.05 -16.11 -6.93
C TYR A 228 6.95 -15.68 -7.92
N SER A 229 6.27 -14.58 -7.64
CA SER A 229 5.25 -14.01 -8.53
C SER A 229 5.80 -13.63 -9.90
N LEU A 230 7.05 -13.13 -9.96
CA LEU A 230 7.72 -12.82 -11.23
C LEU A 230 8.04 -14.04 -12.09
N ILE A 231 8.26 -15.19 -11.46
CA ILE A 231 8.68 -16.43 -12.13
C ILE A 231 7.44 -17.23 -12.58
N ASN A 232 6.40 -17.29 -11.74
CA ASN A 232 5.33 -18.27 -11.89
C ASN A 232 4.02 -17.72 -12.48
N CYS A 233 3.83 -16.40 -12.54
CA CYS A 233 2.52 -15.83 -12.86
C CYS A 233 2.55 -14.94 -14.11
N ASN A 234 1.75 -15.32 -15.11
CA ASN A 234 1.36 -14.46 -16.23
C ASN A 234 0.09 -13.64 -15.92
N GLU A 235 -0.63 -13.96 -14.85
CA GLU A 235 -1.84 -13.25 -14.39
C GLU A 235 -1.62 -12.65 -12.98
N ILE A 236 -2.32 -11.57 -12.64
CA ILE A 236 -2.24 -10.92 -11.32
C ILE A 236 -2.98 -11.80 -10.30
N GLU A 237 -2.27 -12.34 -9.32
CA GLU A 237 -2.88 -13.08 -8.21
C GLU A 237 -3.39 -12.13 -7.12
N THR A 238 -4.64 -12.32 -6.69
CA THR A 238 -5.29 -11.58 -5.59
C THR A 238 -4.46 -11.60 -4.31
N ASN A 239 -3.79 -12.71 -4.04
CA ASN A 239 -3.00 -12.93 -2.84
C ASN A 239 -1.83 -11.95 -2.71
N ILE A 240 -1.21 -11.57 -3.83
CA ILE A 240 -0.10 -10.61 -3.84
C ILE A 240 -0.62 -9.24 -3.38
N CYS A 241 -1.81 -8.83 -3.83
CA CYS A 241 -2.40 -7.56 -3.42
C CYS A 241 -2.64 -7.53 -1.90
N TYR A 242 -3.19 -8.59 -1.32
CA TYR A 242 -3.40 -8.68 0.13
C TYR A 242 -2.09 -8.58 0.92
N ILE A 243 -1.04 -9.29 0.50
CA ILE A 243 0.26 -9.24 1.18
C ILE A 243 0.85 -7.83 1.13
N LEU A 244 0.76 -7.18 -0.03
CA LEU A 244 1.27 -5.82 -0.19
C LEU A 244 0.43 -4.80 0.60
N ASP A 245 -0.88 -4.96 0.71
CA ASP A 245 -1.73 -4.12 1.55
C ASP A 245 -1.34 -4.20 3.02
N VAL A 246 -1.13 -5.41 3.54
CA VAL A 246 -0.69 -5.61 4.93
C VAL A 246 0.70 -4.99 5.14
N ALA A 247 1.63 -5.17 4.21
CA ALA A 247 2.96 -4.55 4.29
C ALA A 247 2.94 -3.01 4.25
N ILE A 248 1.95 -2.43 3.56
CA ILE A 248 1.74 -0.98 3.49
C ILE A 248 1.12 -0.45 4.79
N ALA A 249 0.23 -1.21 5.41
CA ALA A 249 -0.41 -0.85 6.67
C ALA A 249 0.58 -0.94 7.85
N GLU A 250 1.38 -2.01 7.87
CA GLU A 250 2.29 -2.33 8.97
C GLU A 250 3.75 -2.07 8.55
N LEU A 251 4.23 -0.86 8.85
CA LEU A 251 5.60 -0.43 8.54
C LEU A 251 6.51 -0.59 9.77
N PRO A 252 7.63 -1.34 9.67
CA PRO A 252 8.52 -1.50 10.81
C PRO A 252 9.26 -0.19 11.09
N SER A 253 9.58 0.04 12.37
CA SER A 253 10.29 1.23 12.84
C SER A 253 11.67 1.38 12.17
N ARG A 254 12.32 0.26 11.84
CA ARG A 254 13.61 0.21 11.15
C ARG A 254 13.56 -0.70 9.94
N MET A 255 13.62 -0.08 8.77
CA MET A 255 13.67 -0.76 7.49
C MET A 255 15.10 -1.06 7.05
N ASP A 256 15.39 -2.33 6.73
CA ASP A 256 16.66 -2.74 6.11
C ASP A 256 16.74 -2.23 4.67
N GLN A 257 17.77 -1.44 4.38
CA GLN A 257 18.06 -0.90 3.05
C GLN A 257 18.20 -1.97 1.97
N SER A 258 18.77 -3.13 2.31
CA SER A 258 18.94 -4.25 1.38
C SER A 258 17.58 -4.80 0.95
N VAL A 259 16.67 -4.95 1.91
CA VAL A 259 15.28 -5.38 1.67
C VAL A 259 14.55 -4.32 0.83
N CYS A 260 14.60 -3.05 1.22
CA CYS A 260 13.99 -1.94 0.46
C CYS A 260 14.42 -1.93 -1.01
N LEU A 261 15.72 -2.07 -1.27
CA LEU A 261 16.26 -2.08 -2.62
C LEU A 261 15.80 -3.30 -3.42
N LYS A 262 15.81 -4.50 -2.81
CA LYS A 262 15.30 -5.72 -3.46
C LYS A 262 13.82 -5.59 -3.82
N VAL A 263 13.00 -5.13 -2.88
CA VAL A 263 11.56 -4.90 -3.10
C VAL A 263 11.37 -3.87 -4.22
N ALA A 264 12.10 -2.75 -4.21
CA ALA A 264 12.05 -1.72 -5.27
C ALA A 264 12.37 -2.29 -6.67
N VAL A 265 13.39 -3.15 -6.79
CA VAL A 265 13.76 -3.80 -8.06
C VAL A 265 12.67 -4.77 -8.52
N LEU A 266 12.11 -5.57 -7.61
CA LEU A 266 11.12 -6.58 -7.95
C LEU A 266 9.77 -5.95 -8.31
N ILE A 267 9.30 -4.97 -7.52
CA ILE A 267 8.01 -4.30 -7.75
C ILE A 267 8.01 -3.50 -9.06
N THR A 268 9.11 -2.78 -9.36
CA THR A 268 9.23 -2.05 -10.63
C THR A 268 9.22 -3.00 -11.83
N THR A 269 9.80 -4.20 -11.66
CA THR A 269 9.79 -5.23 -12.69
C THR A 269 8.41 -5.83 -12.88
N LEU A 270 7.71 -6.19 -11.80
CA LEU A 270 6.35 -6.70 -11.82
C LEU A 270 5.40 -5.70 -12.48
N TYR A 271 5.42 -4.46 -11.99
CA TYR A 271 4.56 -3.39 -12.48
C TYR A 271 4.78 -3.12 -13.97
N SER A 272 6.03 -3.18 -14.46
CA SER A 272 6.32 -2.97 -15.89
C SER A 272 5.86 -4.14 -16.77
N LYS A 273 5.83 -5.38 -16.25
CA LYS A 273 5.43 -6.58 -17.00
C LYS A 273 3.92 -6.82 -17.00
N ASN A 274 3.23 -6.52 -15.90
CA ASN A 274 1.84 -6.90 -15.66
C ASN A 274 0.81 -5.91 -16.24
N THR A 275 1.20 -5.03 -17.17
CA THR A 275 0.28 -4.08 -17.83
C THR A 275 -0.66 -4.74 -18.84
N VAL A 276 -0.52 -6.04 -19.10
CA VAL A 276 -1.25 -6.80 -20.13
C VAL A 276 -2.43 -7.57 -19.53
N ASP A 277 -3.65 -7.19 -19.96
CA ASP A 277 -4.93 -7.92 -19.91
C ASP A 277 -5.24 -8.77 -18.66
N ALA A 278 -5.36 -8.13 -17.50
CA ALA A 278 -6.16 -8.71 -16.43
C ALA A 278 -7.64 -8.75 -16.84
N LYS A 279 -8.26 -9.93 -16.80
CA LYS A 279 -9.69 -10.13 -17.11
C LYS A 279 -10.62 -9.35 -16.16
N ASP A 280 -10.12 -9.03 -14.96
CA ASP A 280 -10.81 -8.23 -13.94
C ASP A 280 -10.16 -6.84 -13.81
N VAL A 281 -10.92 -5.82 -14.20
CA VAL A 281 -10.53 -4.41 -14.16
C VAL A 281 -10.34 -3.91 -12.72
N ASN A 282 -11.15 -4.39 -11.77
CA ASN A 282 -11.06 -3.95 -10.37
C ASN A 282 -9.79 -4.49 -9.70
N LEU A 283 -9.48 -5.76 -9.95
CA LEU A 283 -8.25 -6.37 -9.45
C LEU A 283 -7.01 -5.69 -10.04
N LYS A 284 -7.06 -5.31 -11.32
CA LYS A 284 -6.00 -4.53 -11.98
C LYS A 284 -5.77 -3.20 -11.28
N TYR A 285 -6.82 -2.41 -11.06
CA TYR A 285 -6.68 -1.11 -10.38
C TYR A 285 -6.19 -1.25 -8.95
N HIS A 286 -6.66 -2.28 -8.24
CA HIS A 286 -6.18 -2.57 -6.90
C HIS A 286 -4.68 -2.90 -6.88
N PHE A 287 -4.23 -3.80 -7.76
CA PHE A 287 -2.81 -4.13 -7.90
C PHE A 287 -1.97 -2.90 -8.27
N GLU A 288 -2.42 -2.10 -9.24
CA GLU A 288 -1.71 -0.89 -9.66
C GLU A 288 -1.58 0.11 -8.50
N PHE A 289 -2.67 0.35 -7.77
CA PHE A 289 -2.70 1.25 -6.63
C PHE A 289 -1.71 0.82 -5.54
N VAL A 290 -1.75 -0.45 -5.16
CA VAL A 290 -0.92 -1.02 -4.09
C VAL A 290 0.56 -1.00 -4.48
N CYS A 291 0.90 -1.35 -5.72
CA CYS A 291 2.28 -1.26 -6.23
C CYS A 291 2.80 0.18 -6.18
N LEU A 292 2.02 1.16 -6.65
CA LEU A 292 2.41 2.57 -6.67
C LEU A 292 2.57 3.13 -5.26
N LYS A 293 1.67 2.76 -4.33
CA LYS A 293 1.72 3.19 -2.93
C LYS A 293 2.94 2.60 -2.21
N LEU A 294 3.27 1.33 -2.46
CA LEU A 294 4.51 0.73 -1.97
C LEU A 294 5.75 1.46 -2.53
N CYS A 295 5.73 1.82 -3.82
CA CYS A 295 6.83 2.56 -4.43
C CYS A 295 7.05 3.93 -3.76
N LEU A 296 5.97 4.65 -3.43
CA LEU A 296 6.00 5.91 -2.69
C LEU A 296 6.60 5.74 -1.29
N LEU A 297 6.18 4.70 -0.56
CA LEU A 297 6.72 4.41 0.77
C LEU A 297 8.21 4.10 0.74
N LEU A 298 8.64 3.24 -0.19
CA LEU A 298 10.05 2.92 -0.38
C LEU A 298 10.89 4.15 -0.72
N LEU A 299 10.34 5.05 -1.53
CA LEU A 299 11.00 6.31 -1.85
C LEU A 299 11.15 7.18 -0.60
N ASP A 300 10.07 7.40 0.17
CA ASP A 300 10.08 8.19 1.41
C ASP A 300 11.07 7.63 2.44
N VAL A 301 11.09 6.30 2.64
CA VAL A 301 12.06 5.62 3.50
C VAL A 301 13.50 5.86 3.01
N SER A 302 13.74 5.68 1.70
CA SER A 302 15.08 5.88 1.12
C SER A 302 15.60 7.31 1.32
N ILE A 303 14.70 8.30 1.20
CA ILE A 303 15.03 9.71 1.40
C ILE A 303 15.34 10.02 2.86
N LYS A 304 14.51 9.53 3.79
CA LYS A 304 14.76 9.68 5.23
C LYS A 304 16.11 9.09 5.64
N GLN A 305 16.54 8.04 4.94
CA GLN A 305 17.82 7.37 5.16
C GLN A 305 18.98 7.93 4.29
N ASN A 306 18.73 8.93 3.44
CA ASN A 306 19.68 9.49 2.47
C ASN A 306 20.31 8.43 1.53
N ASP A 307 19.57 7.39 1.12
CA ASP A 307 20.02 6.40 0.14
C ASP A 307 19.30 6.61 -1.21
N ASP A 308 20.05 7.02 -2.24
CA ASP A 308 19.52 7.30 -3.57
C ASP A 308 19.31 6.05 -4.45
N LYS A 309 19.70 4.84 -4.00
CA LYS A 309 19.63 3.62 -4.83
C LYS A 309 18.21 3.27 -5.28
N VAL A 310 17.20 3.50 -4.43
CA VAL A 310 15.78 3.26 -4.77
C VAL A 310 15.35 4.21 -5.87
N LEU A 311 15.65 5.51 -5.74
CA LEU A 311 15.39 6.52 -6.76
C LEU A 311 16.05 6.14 -8.10
N LEU A 312 17.33 5.79 -8.07
CA LEU A 312 18.08 5.36 -9.26
C LEU A 312 17.47 4.10 -9.90
N THR A 313 16.93 3.18 -9.11
CA THR A 313 16.23 1.99 -9.62
C THR A 313 15.00 2.40 -10.41
N TYR A 314 14.18 3.32 -9.88
CA TYR A 314 12.96 3.78 -10.54
C TYR A 314 13.25 4.47 -11.87
N ILE A 315 14.33 5.24 -11.95
CA ILE A 315 14.69 5.99 -13.17
C ILE A 315 15.34 5.09 -14.22
N ASN A 316 16.22 4.18 -13.81
CA ASN A 316 16.99 3.36 -14.76
C ASN A 316 16.22 2.12 -15.24
N ARG A 317 15.15 1.68 -14.54
CA ARG A 317 14.38 0.52 -14.96
C ARG A 317 13.55 0.83 -16.20
N THR A 318 13.86 0.12 -17.29
CA THR A 318 13.14 0.24 -18.56
C THR A 318 11.67 -0.13 -18.39
N GLY A 319 10.77 0.71 -18.91
CA GLY A 319 9.33 0.47 -18.87
C GLY A 319 8.63 1.00 -17.62
N PHE A 320 9.32 1.12 -16.48
CA PHE A 320 8.66 1.53 -15.23
C PHE A 320 8.08 2.95 -15.29
N LEU A 321 8.92 3.96 -15.54
CA LEU A 321 8.44 5.35 -15.66
C LEU A 321 7.37 5.54 -16.75
N PRO A 322 7.50 4.96 -17.96
CA PRO A 322 6.40 4.95 -18.95
C PRO A 322 5.10 4.35 -18.42
N CYS A 323 5.15 3.22 -17.70
CA CYS A 323 3.96 2.60 -17.11
C CYS A 323 3.33 3.51 -16.05
N VAL A 324 4.12 4.11 -15.15
CA VAL A 324 3.61 5.06 -14.15
C VAL A 324 2.99 6.29 -14.83
N LEU A 325 3.59 6.78 -15.92
CA LEU A 325 3.05 7.88 -16.71
C LEU A 325 1.72 7.50 -17.37
N SER A 326 1.58 6.28 -17.89
CA SER A 326 0.30 5.82 -18.44
C SER A 326 -0.80 5.74 -17.36
N ALA A 327 -0.43 5.36 -16.13
CA ALA A 327 -1.35 5.23 -15.00
C ALA A 327 -1.94 6.57 -14.52
N THR A 328 -1.30 7.71 -14.83
CA THR A 328 -1.88 9.04 -14.52
C THR A 328 -3.20 9.30 -15.26
N ASN A 329 -3.41 8.58 -16.36
CA ASN A 329 -4.62 8.62 -17.18
C ASN A 329 -5.58 7.47 -16.88
N SER A 330 -5.37 6.72 -15.79
CA SER A 330 -6.32 5.69 -15.34
C SER A 330 -7.71 6.28 -15.11
N SER A 331 -8.73 5.44 -15.29
CA SER A 331 -10.11 5.78 -14.91
C SER A 331 -10.34 5.69 -13.39
N ASP A 332 -9.48 4.96 -12.67
CA ASP A 332 -9.51 4.94 -11.22
C ASP A 332 -8.69 6.12 -10.65
N ASP A 333 -9.34 6.95 -9.85
CA ASP A 333 -8.71 8.16 -9.32
C ASP A 333 -7.65 7.87 -8.28
N LYS A 334 -7.74 6.76 -7.52
CA LYS A 334 -6.70 6.42 -6.54
C LYS A 334 -5.40 6.08 -7.27
N VAL A 335 -5.47 5.24 -8.31
CA VAL A 335 -4.32 4.92 -9.17
C VAL A 335 -3.75 6.18 -9.82
N ALA A 336 -4.61 7.04 -10.39
CA ALA A 336 -4.18 8.28 -11.03
C ALA A 336 -3.51 9.24 -10.04
N CYS A 337 -4.07 9.43 -8.84
CA CYS A 337 -3.50 10.28 -7.80
C CYS A 337 -2.14 9.75 -7.31
N THR A 338 -2.05 8.47 -6.98
CA THR A 338 -0.83 7.86 -6.46
C THR A 338 0.29 7.86 -7.50
N SER A 339 -0.03 7.62 -8.78
CA SER A 339 0.96 7.76 -9.87
C SER A 339 1.45 9.20 -10.04
N LEU A 340 0.55 10.20 -10.01
CA LEU A 340 0.93 11.62 -10.08
C LEU A 340 1.81 12.03 -8.89
N GLN A 341 1.50 11.57 -7.68
CA GLN A 341 2.31 11.81 -6.48
C GLN A 341 3.70 11.17 -6.62
N LEU A 342 3.77 9.91 -7.08
CA LEU A 342 5.02 9.20 -7.29
C LEU A 342 5.92 9.91 -8.31
N LEU A 343 5.37 10.30 -9.45
CA LEU A 343 6.12 11.06 -10.47
C LEU A 343 6.61 12.40 -9.92
N THR A 344 5.77 13.10 -9.15
CA THR A 344 6.15 14.38 -8.53
C THR A 344 7.33 14.18 -7.58
N CYS A 345 7.29 13.17 -6.72
CA CYS A 345 8.40 12.85 -5.82
C CYS A 345 9.67 12.48 -6.62
N ILE A 346 9.57 11.59 -7.61
CA ILE A 346 10.72 11.17 -8.43
C ILE A 346 11.38 12.38 -9.09
N ILE A 347 10.61 13.25 -9.76
CA ILE A 347 11.17 14.45 -10.43
C ILE A 347 11.80 15.39 -9.41
N PHE A 348 11.18 15.57 -8.24
CA PHE A 348 11.67 16.51 -7.23
C PHE A 348 13.05 16.10 -6.73
N TYR A 349 13.20 14.85 -6.31
CA TYR A 349 14.47 14.33 -5.82
C TYR A 349 15.51 14.18 -6.93
N PHE A 350 15.08 13.82 -8.14
CA PHE A 350 15.97 13.79 -9.29
C PHE A 350 16.61 15.15 -9.58
N THR A 351 15.78 16.20 -9.58
CA THR A 351 16.22 17.57 -9.81
C THR A 351 17.08 18.08 -8.66
N LYS A 352 16.67 17.82 -7.41
CA LYS A 352 17.41 18.18 -6.20
C LYS A 352 18.83 17.61 -6.20
N ASN A 353 19.00 16.38 -6.66
CA ASN A 353 20.29 15.69 -6.70
C ASN A 353 21.09 15.96 -7.98
N ASN A 354 20.61 16.85 -8.87
CA ASN A 354 21.27 17.25 -10.13
C ASN A 354 21.61 16.08 -11.06
N TYR A 355 20.78 15.04 -11.09
CA TYR A 355 20.98 13.92 -11.99
C TYR A 355 20.68 14.31 -13.45
N LYS A 356 21.33 13.62 -14.40
CA LYS A 356 21.09 13.81 -15.84
C LYS A 356 20.24 12.67 -16.39
N PRO A 357 19.11 12.96 -17.06
CA PRO A 357 18.22 11.92 -17.58
C PRO A 357 18.90 11.20 -18.75
N LYS A 358 18.83 9.87 -18.76
CA LYS A 358 19.28 9.04 -19.91
C LYS A 358 18.22 8.99 -21.02
N LEU A 359 16.96 8.99 -20.60
CA LEU A 359 15.77 9.02 -21.45
C LEU A 359 14.85 10.09 -20.89
N VAL A 360 14.27 10.89 -21.78
CA VAL A 360 13.27 11.90 -21.44
C VAL A 360 11.93 11.38 -21.90
N LEU A 361 10.96 11.32 -21.00
CA LEU A 361 9.59 10.95 -21.29
C LEU A 361 8.75 12.18 -21.57
N GLU A 362 7.75 11.98 -22.42
CA GLU A 362 6.91 13.05 -22.93
C GLU A 362 5.51 12.94 -22.33
N LEU A 363 5.09 13.98 -21.63
CA LEU A 363 3.72 14.11 -21.14
C LEU A 363 2.95 15.05 -22.08
N GLN A 364 1.95 14.50 -22.77
CA GLN A 364 1.16 15.25 -23.75
C GLN A 364 0.26 16.29 -23.08
N THR A 365 0.41 17.55 -23.50
CA THR A 365 -0.34 18.68 -22.91
C THR A 365 -1.84 18.58 -23.13
N ASP A 366 -2.31 17.94 -24.21
CA ASP A 366 -3.75 17.77 -24.49
C ASP A 366 -4.43 16.82 -23.49
N LEU A 367 -3.74 15.74 -23.08
CA LEU A 367 -4.21 14.81 -22.06
C LEU A 367 -4.32 15.53 -20.71
N ILE A 368 -3.33 16.34 -20.34
CA ILE A 368 -3.39 17.19 -19.13
C ILE A 368 -4.62 18.09 -19.15
N ILE A 369 -4.86 18.77 -20.27
CA ILE A 369 -6.00 19.69 -20.43
C ILE A 369 -7.34 18.93 -20.29
N LYS A 370 -7.43 17.71 -20.82
CA LYS A 370 -8.61 16.83 -20.67
C LYS A 370 -8.79 16.39 -19.22
N SER A 371 -7.72 15.99 -18.52
CA SER A 371 -7.80 15.57 -17.11
C SER A 371 -8.19 16.73 -16.19
N LEU A 372 -7.68 17.94 -16.43
CA LEU A 372 -8.07 19.15 -15.68
C LEU A 372 -9.52 19.61 -15.98
N ARG A 373 -10.21 19.00 -16.95
CA ARG A 373 -11.60 19.32 -17.29
C ARG A 373 -12.61 18.51 -16.48
N GLN A 374 -12.23 17.33 -15.98
CA GLN A 374 -13.21 16.36 -15.50
C GLN A 374 -13.65 16.58 -14.05
N ASP A 375 -12.78 17.01 -13.11
CA ASP A 375 -13.19 17.13 -11.70
C ASP A 375 -12.49 18.29 -10.96
N SER A 376 -13.26 19.29 -10.52
CA SER A 376 -12.77 20.38 -9.65
C SER A 376 -12.75 20.01 -8.16
N GLU A 377 -13.34 18.90 -7.75
CA GLU A 377 -13.44 18.50 -6.33
C GLU A 377 -12.42 17.42 -5.93
N ASN A 378 -11.73 16.81 -6.90
CA ASN A 378 -10.93 15.61 -6.67
C ASN A 378 -9.44 15.91 -6.40
N GLU A 379 -8.77 15.07 -5.59
CA GLU A 379 -7.34 15.20 -5.24
C GLU A 379 -6.44 15.15 -6.49
N ARG A 380 -6.89 14.44 -7.53
CA ARG A 380 -6.22 14.28 -8.83
C ARG A 380 -5.82 15.61 -9.46
N GLY A 381 -6.72 16.59 -9.45
CA GLY A 381 -6.45 17.92 -10.01
C GLY A 381 -5.32 18.64 -9.28
N THR A 382 -5.26 18.49 -7.95
CA THR A 382 -4.20 19.08 -7.12
C THR A 382 -2.86 18.40 -7.39
N SER A 383 -2.80 17.07 -7.39
CA SER A 383 -1.57 16.31 -7.68
C SER A 383 -1.05 16.58 -9.09
N LEU A 384 -1.96 16.72 -10.07
CA LEU A 384 -1.60 17.07 -11.44
C LEU A 384 -1.00 18.48 -11.53
N LEU A 385 -1.59 19.47 -10.85
CA LEU A 385 -1.03 20.83 -10.77
C LEU A 385 0.38 20.83 -10.15
N GLN A 386 0.59 20.07 -9.07
CA GLN A 386 1.90 19.94 -8.43
C GLN A 386 2.95 19.35 -9.40
N LEU A 387 2.58 18.31 -10.15
CA LEU A 387 3.44 17.72 -11.17
C LEU A 387 3.80 18.75 -12.26
N ILE A 388 2.81 19.46 -12.80
CA ILE A 388 3.02 20.48 -13.85
C ILE A 388 3.93 21.60 -13.34
N HIS A 389 3.66 22.11 -12.13
CA HIS A 389 4.48 23.13 -11.49
C HIS A 389 5.95 22.68 -11.41
N LEU A 390 6.19 21.45 -10.99
CA LEU A 390 7.53 20.90 -10.83
C LEU A 390 8.24 20.70 -12.16
N ILE A 391 7.57 20.14 -13.17
CA ILE A 391 8.13 19.98 -14.53
C ILE A 391 8.53 21.35 -15.10
N LEU A 392 7.64 22.35 -15.01
CA LEU A 392 7.91 23.69 -15.53
C LEU A 392 9.02 24.42 -14.79
N SER A 393 9.18 24.17 -13.49
CA SER A 393 10.19 24.82 -12.64
C SER A 393 11.57 24.19 -12.74
N SER A 394 11.65 22.90 -13.09
CA SER A 394 12.90 22.11 -13.03
C SER A 394 13.76 22.17 -14.29
N GLY A 395 13.27 22.78 -15.37
CA GLY A 395 14.07 23.07 -16.57
C GLY A 395 14.41 21.85 -17.44
N PRO A 396 15.58 21.80 -18.13
CA PRO A 396 15.94 20.75 -19.11
C PRO A 396 16.23 19.39 -18.47
N ASN A 397 16.56 19.43 -17.18
CA ASN A 397 17.23 18.32 -16.49
C ASN A 397 16.22 17.38 -15.82
N THR A 398 14.99 17.32 -16.34
CA THR A 398 13.95 16.43 -15.81
C THR A 398 13.82 15.17 -16.66
N PRO A 399 13.48 14.02 -16.05
CA PRO A 399 13.19 12.80 -16.79
C PRO A 399 11.84 12.86 -17.53
N ILE A 400 11.03 13.90 -17.29
CA ILE A 400 9.72 14.12 -17.91
C ILE A 400 9.62 15.56 -18.40
N VAL A 401 9.20 15.74 -19.65
CA VAL A 401 9.00 17.04 -20.31
C VAL A 401 7.58 17.11 -20.88
N LEU A 402 7.01 18.32 -20.89
CA LEU A 402 5.73 18.57 -21.54
C LEU A 402 5.90 18.63 -23.05
N THR A 403 5.15 17.79 -23.77
CA THR A 403 5.04 17.92 -25.21
C THR A 403 3.85 18.77 -25.60
N TYR A 404 4.12 19.66 -26.55
CA TYR A 404 3.14 20.56 -27.14
C TYR A 404 2.73 20.12 -28.54
N ASP A 405 3.13 18.90 -28.92
CA ASP A 405 2.99 18.34 -30.24
C ASP A 405 1.62 17.73 -30.48
N LEU A 406 1.01 18.15 -31.59
CA LEU A 406 -0.10 17.44 -32.25
C LEU A 406 0.39 16.77 -33.55
N THR A 407 1.66 16.97 -33.94
CA THR A 407 2.29 16.54 -35.21
C THR A 407 3.81 16.44 -35.03
N GLU A 408 4.54 15.64 -35.84
CA GLU A 408 5.98 15.34 -35.69
C GLU A 408 6.96 16.54 -35.71
N GLN A 409 6.50 17.76 -36.01
CA GLN A 409 7.22 19.01 -35.78
C GLN A 409 6.24 20.12 -35.33
N PRO A 410 6.31 20.61 -34.09
CA PRO A 410 5.39 21.65 -33.62
C PRO A 410 5.85 22.99 -34.17
N SER A 411 4.99 23.67 -34.92
CA SER A 411 5.20 25.10 -35.16
C SER A 411 5.24 25.85 -33.82
N GLN A 412 6.10 26.87 -33.71
CA GLN A 412 6.16 27.75 -32.52
C GLN A 412 4.77 28.28 -32.11
N ILE A 413 3.89 28.47 -33.08
CA ILE A 413 2.49 28.89 -32.91
C ILE A 413 1.63 27.83 -32.18
N GLN A 414 1.79 26.54 -32.49
CA GLN A 414 1.06 25.46 -31.82
C GLN A 414 1.48 25.33 -30.36
N GLN A 415 2.78 25.47 -30.08
CA GLN A 415 3.27 25.45 -28.70
C GLN A 415 2.70 26.62 -27.87
N CYS A 416 2.61 27.81 -28.47
CA CYS A 416 1.94 28.96 -27.87
C CYS A 416 0.46 28.68 -27.57
N LYS A 417 -0.26 28.01 -28.48
CA LYS A 417 -1.68 27.65 -28.28
C LYS A 417 -1.86 26.64 -27.15
N ALA A 418 -1.00 25.62 -27.07
CA ALA A 418 -1.05 24.61 -26.01
C ALA A 418 -0.81 25.21 -24.62
N LEU A 419 0.21 26.05 -24.46
CA LEU A 419 0.49 26.76 -23.20
C LEU A 419 -0.64 27.72 -22.81
N ARG A 420 -1.23 28.44 -23.77
CA ARG A 420 -2.40 29.29 -23.51
C ARG A 420 -3.62 28.48 -23.06
N ALA A 421 -3.88 27.33 -23.70
CA ALA A 421 -4.98 26.46 -23.33
C ALA A 421 -4.78 25.88 -21.92
N LEU A 422 -3.56 25.48 -21.57
CA LEU A 422 -3.19 25.03 -20.23
C LEU A 422 -3.39 26.16 -19.19
N MET A 423 -2.88 27.36 -19.47
CA MET A 423 -3.04 28.53 -18.60
C MET A 423 -4.53 28.83 -18.37
N PHE A 424 -5.34 28.87 -19.44
CA PHE A 424 -6.78 29.08 -19.32
C PHE A 424 -7.47 28.03 -18.45
N ARG A 425 -7.08 26.75 -18.59
CA ARG A 425 -7.63 25.68 -17.74
C ARG A 425 -7.29 25.83 -16.27
N ILE A 426 -6.05 26.19 -15.95
CA ILE A 426 -5.63 26.44 -14.57
C ILE A 426 -6.39 27.64 -13.99
N GLN A 427 -6.58 28.70 -14.79
CA GLN A 427 -7.36 29.87 -14.39
C GLN A 427 -8.82 29.52 -14.08
N LEU A 428 -9.44 28.63 -14.87
CA LEU A 428 -10.79 28.14 -14.57
C LEU A 428 -10.83 27.38 -13.24
N MET A 429 -9.85 26.52 -12.96
CA MET A 429 -9.82 25.79 -11.68
C MET A 429 -9.64 26.73 -10.48
N LEU A 430 -8.85 27.79 -10.60
CA LEU A 430 -8.69 28.80 -9.54
C LEU A 430 -9.98 29.58 -9.25
N CYS A 431 -10.94 29.58 -10.18
CA CYS A 431 -12.26 30.18 -9.97
C CYS A 431 -13.25 29.23 -9.28
N CYS A 432 -12.95 27.93 -9.17
CA CYS A 432 -13.75 26.96 -8.42
C CYS A 432 -13.48 27.15 -6.90
N ARG A 433 -14.54 27.10 -6.08
CA ARG A 433 -14.50 27.58 -4.69
C ARG A 433 -14.02 26.54 -3.67
N ASP A 434 -13.82 25.31 -4.08
CA ASP A 434 -14.05 24.19 -3.17
C ASP A 434 -12.77 23.63 -2.50
N SER A 435 -11.55 24.06 -2.86
CA SER A 435 -10.34 23.67 -2.10
C SER A 435 -9.21 24.71 -2.00
N LYS A 436 -8.65 24.84 -0.78
CA LYS A 436 -7.48 25.70 -0.48
C LYS A 436 -6.19 25.19 -1.13
N ASN A 437 -6.07 23.86 -1.34
CA ASN A 437 -4.86 23.27 -1.91
C ASN A 437 -4.78 23.48 -3.44
N GLN A 438 -5.91 23.39 -4.14
CA GLN A 438 -5.95 23.70 -5.57
C GLN A 438 -5.68 25.19 -5.82
N SER A 439 -6.13 26.09 -4.92
CA SER A 439 -5.84 27.51 -5.07
C SER A 439 -4.34 27.82 -4.95
N SER A 440 -3.65 27.31 -3.92
CA SER A 440 -2.18 27.46 -3.79
C SER A 440 -1.43 26.81 -4.97
N GLY A 441 -1.79 25.57 -5.32
CA GLY A 441 -1.17 24.83 -6.43
C GLY A 441 -1.37 25.51 -7.78
N GLY A 442 -2.57 26.04 -8.06
CA GLY A 442 -2.88 26.72 -9.30
C GLY A 442 -2.08 28.02 -9.46
N TRP A 443 -1.97 28.83 -8.40
CA TRP A 443 -1.16 30.06 -8.43
C TRP A 443 0.33 29.78 -8.67
N LYS A 444 0.89 28.77 -8.00
CA LYS A 444 2.28 28.32 -8.21
C LYS A 444 2.49 27.83 -9.65
N THR A 445 1.53 27.09 -10.20
CA THR A 445 1.60 26.55 -11.56
C THR A 445 1.53 27.67 -12.59
N LEU A 446 0.60 28.63 -12.46
CA LEU A 446 0.52 29.80 -13.33
C LEU A 446 1.81 30.61 -13.32
N ASN A 447 2.38 30.82 -12.14
CA ASN A 447 3.66 31.52 -12.00
C ASN A 447 4.80 30.79 -12.74
N SER A 448 4.77 29.45 -12.73
CA SER A 448 5.78 28.61 -13.38
C SER A 448 5.65 28.60 -14.89
N ILE A 449 4.43 28.73 -15.44
CA ILE A 449 4.23 28.94 -16.89
C ILE A 449 4.95 30.21 -17.36
N PHE A 450 4.83 31.31 -16.60
CA PHE A 450 5.52 32.55 -16.92
C PHE A 450 7.04 32.42 -16.81
N LYS A 451 7.55 31.80 -15.74
CA LYS A 451 9.00 31.53 -15.59
C LYS A 451 9.53 30.65 -16.72
N HIS A 452 8.81 29.60 -17.08
CA HIS A 452 9.16 28.71 -18.18
C HIS A 452 9.19 29.45 -19.53
N ALA A 453 8.20 30.31 -19.80
CA ALA A 453 8.17 31.12 -21.01
C ALA A 453 9.37 32.08 -21.11
N ILE A 454 9.80 32.68 -19.99
CA ILE A 454 10.99 33.56 -19.94
C ILE A 454 12.28 32.74 -20.11
N LEU A 455 12.51 31.80 -19.19
CA LEU A 455 13.80 31.12 -19.03
C LEU A 455 14.12 30.19 -20.20
N TYR A 456 13.09 29.60 -20.80
CA TYR A 456 13.29 28.47 -21.69
C TYR A 456 13.08 28.80 -23.16
N LYS A 457 12.14 29.70 -23.47
CA LYS A 457 11.83 30.05 -24.86
C LYS A 457 12.40 31.39 -25.29
N ASN A 458 12.74 32.28 -24.34
CA ASN A 458 13.16 33.67 -24.59
C ASN A 458 12.33 34.34 -25.72
N ASP A 459 11.04 33.98 -25.80
CA ASP A 459 10.16 34.33 -26.90
C ASP A 459 9.30 35.50 -26.47
N SER A 460 9.66 36.69 -26.92
CA SER A 460 8.93 37.91 -26.58
C SER A 460 7.47 37.89 -27.06
N ASN A 461 7.15 37.18 -28.14
CA ASN A 461 5.79 37.09 -28.66
C ASN A 461 4.92 36.18 -27.80
N LEU A 462 5.49 35.06 -27.32
CA LEU A 462 4.83 34.18 -26.36
C LEU A 462 4.58 34.92 -25.03
N VAL A 463 5.59 35.59 -24.49
CA VAL A 463 5.48 36.35 -23.23
C VAL A 463 4.43 37.46 -23.36
N ALA A 464 4.47 38.23 -24.46
CA ALA A 464 3.47 39.26 -24.73
C ALA A 464 2.06 38.68 -24.76
N SER A 465 1.88 37.54 -25.43
CA SER A 465 0.54 36.98 -25.54
C SER A 465 0.03 36.28 -24.29
N LEU A 466 0.89 35.67 -23.46
CA LEU A 466 0.49 35.11 -22.16
C LEU A 466 0.14 36.23 -21.17
N THR A 467 0.88 37.34 -21.18
CA THR A 467 0.64 38.47 -20.27
C THR A 467 -0.60 39.28 -20.64
N SER A 468 -0.94 39.36 -21.93
CA SER A 468 -2.09 40.13 -22.44
C SER A 468 -3.43 39.36 -22.39
N GLN A 469 -3.50 38.21 -21.71
CA GLN A 469 -4.72 37.41 -21.65
C GLN A 469 -5.81 38.12 -20.82
N PRO A 470 -7.00 38.41 -21.38
CA PRO A 470 -8.07 39.12 -20.67
C PRO A 470 -8.53 38.43 -19.38
N TRP A 471 -8.52 37.10 -19.36
CA TRP A 471 -8.98 36.27 -18.24
C TRP A 471 -8.11 36.46 -16.99
N THR A 472 -6.83 36.81 -17.15
CA THR A 472 -5.92 37.11 -16.03
C THR A 472 -6.43 38.28 -15.20
N HIS A 473 -6.99 39.30 -15.85
CA HIS A 473 -7.59 40.45 -15.17
C HIS A 473 -8.83 40.06 -14.38
N THR A 474 -9.69 39.21 -14.95
CA THR A 474 -10.87 38.66 -14.28
C THR A 474 -10.48 37.83 -13.07
N LEU A 475 -9.46 36.99 -13.20
CA LEU A 475 -8.97 36.15 -12.12
C LEU A 475 -8.36 36.98 -10.97
N ILE A 476 -7.58 38.02 -11.28
CA ILE A 476 -7.06 38.95 -10.26
C ILE A 476 -8.20 39.63 -9.53
N ARG A 477 -9.21 40.12 -10.26
CA ARG A 477 -10.41 40.73 -9.65
C ARG A 477 -11.14 39.74 -8.75
N PHE A 478 -11.26 38.48 -9.16
CA PHE A 478 -11.86 37.43 -8.36
C PHE A 478 -11.06 37.18 -7.07
N GLN A 479 -9.73 37.03 -7.16
CA GLN A 479 -8.89 36.80 -5.99
C GLN A 479 -8.90 37.97 -4.99
N LEU A 480 -8.98 39.21 -5.47
CA LEU A 480 -9.09 40.40 -4.61
C LEU A 480 -10.40 40.47 -3.81
N THR A 481 -11.42 39.69 -4.19
CA THR A 481 -12.64 39.51 -3.36
C THR A 481 -12.51 38.42 -2.31
N GLN A 482 -11.35 37.77 -2.24
CA GLN A 482 -11.02 36.68 -1.31
C GLN A 482 -9.76 37.02 -0.50
N ASN A 483 -9.33 36.11 0.37
CA ASN A 483 -8.09 36.27 1.12
C ASN A 483 -6.87 36.27 0.18
N ILE A 484 -6.01 37.28 0.32
CA ILE A 484 -4.78 37.43 -0.46
C ILE A 484 -3.74 36.43 0.05
N THR A 485 -3.31 35.50 -0.82
CA THR A 485 -2.29 34.49 -0.50
C THR A 485 -0.90 34.94 -0.96
N GLN A 486 0.16 34.37 -0.38
CA GLN A 486 1.54 34.64 -0.80
C GLN A 486 1.79 34.17 -2.23
N GLU A 487 1.21 33.03 -2.63
CA GLU A 487 1.31 32.48 -3.97
C GLU A 487 0.70 33.41 -5.02
N PHE A 488 -0.45 34.02 -4.70
CA PHE A 488 -1.06 35.04 -5.55
C PHE A 488 -0.17 36.27 -5.69
N LEU A 489 0.41 36.77 -4.59
CA LEU A 489 1.31 37.93 -4.65
C LEU A 489 2.54 37.65 -5.51
N ALA A 490 3.14 36.46 -5.36
CA ALA A 490 4.28 36.05 -6.18
C ALA A 490 3.92 35.93 -7.67
N PHE A 491 2.73 35.41 -7.97
CA PHE A 491 2.19 35.40 -9.34
C PHE A 491 1.99 36.83 -9.87
N ALA A 492 1.31 37.69 -9.11
CA ALA A 492 0.99 39.05 -9.52
C ALA A 492 2.25 39.87 -9.79
N GLN A 493 3.27 39.75 -8.93
CA GLN A 493 4.56 40.40 -9.11
C GLN A 493 5.22 39.99 -10.44
N ASN A 494 5.27 38.70 -10.74
CA ASN A 494 5.89 38.19 -11.97
C ASN A 494 5.08 38.56 -13.22
N TRP A 495 3.75 38.45 -13.17
CA TRP A 495 2.88 38.88 -14.25
C TRP A 495 3.03 40.39 -14.53
N LEU A 496 3.04 41.24 -13.50
CA LEU A 496 3.22 42.69 -13.65
C LEU A 496 4.59 43.06 -14.21
N ASN A 497 5.66 42.41 -13.75
CA ASN A 497 7.00 42.62 -14.29
C ASN A 497 7.05 42.30 -15.79
N LEU A 498 6.46 41.18 -16.20
CA LEU A 498 6.39 40.83 -17.61
C LEU A 498 5.49 41.75 -18.41
N LEU A 499 4.35 42.15 -17.85
CA LEU A 499 3.44 43.12 -18.47
C LEU A 499 4.14 44.46 -18.71
N LYS A 500 4.90 44.96 -17.73
CA LYS A 500 5.73 46.17 -17.83
C LYS A 500 6.72 46.06 -18.99
N ILE A 501 7.42 44.92 -19.11
CA ILE A 501 8.38 44.67 -20.20
C ILE A 501 7.65 44.66 -21.55
N THR A 502 6.52 43.97 -21.66
CA THR A 502 5.69 43.90 -22.87
C THR A 502 5.22 45.29 -23.31
N ILE A 503 4.74 46.12 -22.36
CA ILE A 503 4.29 47.49 -22.65
C ILE A 503 5.46 48.37 -23.10
N LYS A 504 6.62 48.29 -22.44
CA LYS A 504 7.82 49.04 -22.83
C LYS A 504 8.29 48.68 -24.25
N LYS A 505 8.38 47.39 -24.58
CA LYS A 505 8.71 46.94 -25.94
C LYS A 505 7.68 47.37 -26.98
N GLY A 506 6.39 47.39 -26.64
CA GLY A 506 5.34 47.89 -27.53
C GLY A 506 5.45 49.40 -27.81
N LYS A 507 5.91 50.18 -26.83
CA LYS A 507 6.17 51.62 -26.98
C LYS A 507 7.36 51.94 -27.87
N GLU A 508 8.39 51.09 -27.87
CA GLU A 508 9.58 51.26 -28.72
C GLU A 508 9.25 51.20 -30.23
N GLY A 509 8.06 50.68 -30.63
CA GLY A 509 7.60 50.66 -32.02
C GLY A 509 6.49 51.64 -32.39
N THR A 510 5.75 52.20 -31.42
CA THR A 510 4.55 53.02 -31.64
C THR A 510 4.17 53.79 -30.36
N ASN A 511 3.79 55.08 -30.46
CA ASN A 511 3.35 55.92 -29.33
C ASN A 511 2.00 55.46 -28.73
N TYR A 512 1.99 54.31 -28.05
CA TYR A 512 0.82 53.82 -27.32
C TYR A 512 0.83 54.32 -25.88
N HIS A 513 -0.27 54.97 -25.48
CA HIS A 513 -0.58 55.25 -24.09
C HIS A 513 -1.62 54.25 -23.57
N ILE A 514 -1.46 53.80 -22.31
CA ILE A 514 -2.48 52.97 -21.66
C ILE A 514 -3.70 53.85 -21.40
N SER A 515 -4.80 53.60 -22.11
CA SER A 515 -6.05 54.31 -21.86
C SER A 515 -6.49 54.13 -20.40
N LYS A 516 -6.90 55.22 -19.74
CA LYS A 516 -7.49 55.20 -18.39
C LYS A 516 -8.71 54.27 -18.28
N TYR A 517 -9.39 54.02 -19.40
CA TYR A 517 -10.56 53.14 -19.47
C TYR A 517 -10.23 51.69 -19.82
N SER A 518 -8.95 51.37 -20.06
CA SER A 518 -8.51 50.02 -20.40
C SER A 518 -8.71 49.04 -19.23
N LEU A 519 -8.85 47.76 -19.58
CA LEU A 519 -8.92 46.67 -18.61
C LEU A 519 -7.66 46.65 -17.71
N ILE A 520 -6.50 46.95 -18.30
CA ILE A 520 -5.21 47.05 -17.60
C ILE A 520 -5.25 48.13 -16.52
N ALA A 521 -5.63 49.36 -16.88
CA ALA A 521 -5.72 50.47 -15.93
C ALA A 521 -6.71 50.19 -14.80
N LYS A 522 -7.86 49.57 -15.10
CA LYS A 522 -8.84 49.15 -14.09
C LYS A 522 -8.27 48.12 -13.12
N THR A 523 -7.60 47.08 -13.61
CA THR A 523 -6.97 46.04 -12.77
C THR A 523 -5.84 46.60 -11.91
N LEU A 524 -5.00 47.49 -12.46
CA LEU A 524 -3.91 48.13 -11.71
C LEU A 524 -4.43 49.01 -10.58
N ASN A 525 -5.45 49.83 -10.84
CA ASN A 525 -6.09 50.64 -9.80
C ASN A 525 -6.76 49.78 -8.71
N MET A 526 -7.37 48.65 -9.09
CA MET A 526 -7.91 47.70 -8.13
C MET A 526 -6.82 47.07 -7.25
N LEU A 527 -5.70 46.64 -7.83
CA LEU A 527 -4.56 46.11 -7.06
C LEU A 527 -4.01 47.17 -6.10
N LYS A 528 -3.86 48.41 -6.58
CA LYS A 528 -3.42 49.55 -5.75
C LYS A 528 -4.32 49.75 -4.55
N ASN A 529 -5.64 49.80 -4.75
CA ASN A 529 -6.59 50.07 -3.66
C ASN A 529 -6.65 48.95 -2.62
N ASN A 530 -6.59 47.68 -3.04
CA ASN A 530 -6.72 46.53 -2.13
C ASN A 530 -5.40 46.14 -1.43
N LEU A 531 -4.24 46.58 -1.93
CA LEU A 531 -2.94 46.28 -1.33
C LEU A 531 -2.39 47.44 -0.46
N ASN A 532 -3.02 48.61 -0.51
CA ASN A 532 -2.60 49.84 0.19
C ASN A 532 -2.89 49.85 1.71
N GLU A 533 -3.35 48.75 2.31
CA GLU A 533 -3.54 48.68 3.77
C GLU A 533 -2.20 48.75 4.52
N GLU A 534 -2.15 49.53 5.60
CA GLU A 534 -0.92 49.96 6.31
C GLU A 534 -0.11 48.80 6.92
N GLU A 535 -0.66 47.58 7.00
CA GLU A 535 -0.02 46.36 7.52
C GLU A 535 0.44 45.37 6.42
N SER A 536 0.68 45.83 5.19
CA SER A 536 1.02 44.92 4.10
C SER A 536 2.48 44.40 4.16
N LYS A 537 2.62 43.07 4.02
CA LYS A 537 3.90 42.33 3.93
C LYS A 537 4.80 42.91 2.81
N GLU A 538 6.13 42.80 2.94
CA GLU A 538 7.13 43.34 1.99
C GLU A 538 6.84 43.02 0.51
N THR A 539 6.34 41.82 0.22
CA THR A 539 5.93 41.40 -1.13
C THR A 539 4.79 42.23 -1.72
N SER A 540 3.84 42.70 -0.90
CA SER A 540 2.74 43.57 -1.35
C SER A 540 3.26 44.97 -1.72
N LYS A 541 4.24 45.49 -0.98
CA LYS A 541 4.90 46.77 -1.29
C LYS A 541 5.64 46.70 -2.62
N ASN A 542 6.31 45.58 -2.91
CA ASN A 542 6.97 45.34 -4.20
C ASN A 542 5.96 45.30 -5.36
N VAL A 543 4.82 44.63 -5.18
CA VAL A 543 3.74 44.63 -6.18
C VAL A 543 3.20 46.04 -6.41
N LEU A 544 2.94 46.81 -5.35
CA LEU A 544 2.49 48.20 -5.44
C LEU A 544 3.49 49.12 -6.16
N GLY A 545 4.79 48.94 -5.91
CA GLY A 545 5.85 49.65 -6.62
C GLY A 545 5.75 49.45 -8.13
N ILE A 546 5.64 48.19 -8.58
CA ILE A 546 5.51 47.87 -10.01
C ILE A 546 4.19 48.42 -10.60
N VAL A 547 3.09 48.37 -9.85
CA VAL A 547 1.79 48.92 -10.29
C VAL A 547 1.89 50.42 -10.56
N ASN A 548 2.53 51.18 -9.66
CA ASN A 548 2.70 52.63 -9.85
C ASN A 548 3.57 52.93 -11.08
N GLU A 549 4.67 52.20 -11.25
CA GLU A 549 5.54 52.37 -12.43
C GLU A 549 4.81 52.08 -13.75
N ILE A 550 3.89 51.11 -13.79
CA ILE A 550 3.12 50.82 -15.02
C ILE A 550 2.05 51.89 -15.26
N LEU A 551 1.41 52.43 -14.22
CA LEU A 551 0.41 53.51 -14.37
C LEU A 551 1.03 54.84 -14.85
N GLU A 552 2.33 55.02 -14.63
CA GLU A 552 3.11 56.17 -15.12
C GLU A 552 3.60 56.00 -16.57
N LEU A 553 3.52 54.79 -17.15
CA LEU A 553 3.76 54.51 -18.57
C LEU A 553 2.49 54.85 -19.37
#